data_AF-A0A0G1NWR9-F1
#
_entry.id   AF-A0A0G1NWR9-F1
#
_cell.length_a   1.000
_cell.length_b   1.000
_cell.length_c   1.000
_cell.angle_alpha   90.00
_cell.angle_beta   90.00
_cell.angle_gamma   90.00
#
_symmetry.space_group_name_H-M   'P 1'
#
loop_
_entity.id
_entity.type
_entity.pdbx_description
1 polymer ?
#
loop_
_entity_poly.entity_id
_entity_poly.type
_entity_poly.pdbx_seq_one_letter_code
_entity_poly.pdbx_strand_id
1 'polypeptide(L)'
;MNSRHQCNQQSLFTYASFLLSKQSPNFAFHYLCKIQDSSLPASERRVVPSETLTRISLDSPVAPYQRLASGLYVREFANGFALVNPTSSSLNYQSNINLHNAYSATTYPKNTNITLPAKTGLVLLKNAPSPSSRPGDLNSDGTINLLDYNLLKSGFGTTYNLLDYNTLRSQWGQ
;
A
#
# COMPACT_ATOMS: atom_id res chain seq x y z
N MET A 1 -8.81 -15.28 -8.89
CA MET A 1 -7.48 -15.89 -8.64
C MET A 1 -6.85 -15.14 -7.47
N ASN A 2 -6.58 -15.81 -6.34
CA ASN A 2 -6.06 -15.17 -5.11
C ASN A 2 -4.53 -15.18 -5.12
N SER A 3 -3.91 -14.17 -5.74
CA SER A 3 -2.48 -13.95 -5.65
C SER A 3 -2.10 -13.61 -4.20
N ARG A 4 -1.43 -14.54 -3.50
CA ARG A 4 -0.89 -14.26 -2.16
C ARG A 4 0.46 -13.57 -2.31
N HIS A 5 0.50 -12.29 -2.04
CA HIS A 5 1.73 -11.54 -1.91
C HIS A 5 2.45 -11.97 -0.61
N GLN A 6 3.67 -12.48 -0.72
CA GLN A 6 4.52 -12.79 0.43
C GLN A 6 5.74 -11.86 0.41
N CYS A 7 5.71 -10.85 1.28
CA CYS A 7 6.87 -9.99 1.51
C CYS A 7 7.70 -10.55 2.67
N ASN A 8 9.03 -10.53 2.51
CA ASN A 8 9.95 -10.86 3.60
C ASN A 8 9.80 -9.81 4.73
N GLN A 9 9.61 -10.28 5.97
CA GLN A 9 9.46 -9.43 7.16
C GLN A 9 10.64 -8.47 7.37
N GLN A 10 11.88 -8.90 7.07
CA GLN A 10 13.07 -8.06 7.15
C GLN A 10 13.02 -6.91 6.13
N SER A 11 12.52 -7.17 4.92
CA SER A 11 12.35 -6.14 3.89
C SER A 11 11.29 -5.13 4.28
N LEU A 12 10.15 -5.60 4.82
CA LEU A 12 9.10 -4.73 5.34
C LEU A 12 9.58 -3.88 6.51
N PHE A 13 10.33 -4.47 7.44
CA PHE A 13 10.95 -3.75 8.55
C PHE A 13 11.87 -2.64 8.05
N THR A 14 12.75 -2.96 7.10
CA THR A 14 13.71 -2.00 6.53
C THR A 14 12.98 -0.85 5.84
N TYR A 15 11.95 -1.13 5.05
CA TYR A 15 11.20 -0.08 4.35
C TYR A 15 10.43 0.83 5.30
N ALA A 16 9.64 0.23 6.20
CA ALA A 16 8.86 1.01 7.15
C ALA A 16 9.80 1.87 8.02
N SER A 17 10.98 1.35 8.38
CA SER A 17 12.02 2.11 9.08
C SER A 17 12.58 3.28 8.24
N PHE A 18 12.83 3.06 6.95
CA PHE A 18 13.21 4.14 6.03
C PHE A 18 12.15 5.25 6.01
N LEU A 19 10.87 4.88 5.89
CA LEU A 19 9.74 5.80 5.90
C LEU A 19 9.63 6.59 7.21
N LEU A 20 10.12 6.08 8.35
CA LEU A 20 10.13 6.87 9.60
C LEU A 20 10.99 8.14 9.50
N SER A 21 12.03 8.15 8.66
CA SER A 21 13.00 9.26 8.60
C SER A 21 12.98 10.05 7.29
N LYS A 22 12.28 9.58 6.26
CA LYS A 22 12.26 10.18 4.91
C LYS A 22 10.83 10.45 4.42
N GLN A 23 10.68 11.28 3.40
CA GLN A 23 9.42 11.37 2.66
C GLN A 23 9.15 10.03 1.96
N SER A 24 7.88 9.69 1.72
CA SER A 24 7.56 8.58 0.83
C SER A 24 8.11 8.93 -0.55
N PRO A 25 9.03 8.16 -1.12
CA PRO A 25 9.55 8.48 -2.44
C PRO A 25 8.49 8.24 -3.49
N ASN A 26 8.53 9.05 -4.55
CA ASN A 26 7.67 8.91 -5.73
C ASN A 26 8.12 7.78 -6.68
N PHE A 27 9.09 6.96 -6.29
CA PHE A 27 9.61 5.89 -7.12
C PHE A 27 9.43 4.52 -6.47
N ALA A 28 9.28 3.55 -7.34
CA ALA A 28 9.22 2.13 -7.05
C ALA A 28 10.40 1.65 -6.23
N PHE A 29 10.15 1.26 -4.98
CA PHE A 29 11.07 0.34 -4.31
C PHE A 29 10.77 -1.08 -4.75
N HIS A 30 11.76 -1.74 -5.36
CA HIS A 30 11.76 -3.18 -5.52
C HIS A 30 11.97 -3.85 -4.16
N TYR A 31 10.88 -4.12 -3.45
CA TYR A 31 10.90 -5.05 -2.34
C TYR A 31 10.84 -6.48 -2.85
N LEU A 32 11.47 -7.41 -2.12
CA LEU A 32 11.33 -8.84 -2.31
C LEU A 32 9.93 -9.33 -1.87
N CYS A 33 8.88 -8.63 -2.31
CA CYS A 33 7.52 -9.10 -2.27
C CYS A 33 7.36 -10.05 -3.45
N LYS A 34 7.32 -11.33 -3.14
CA LYS A 34 7.17 -12.38 -4.13
C LYS A 34 5.68 -12.51 -4.43
N ILE A 35 5.28 -12.34 -5.69
CA ILE A 35 4.00 -12.91 -6.13
C ILE A 35 4.28 -14.39 -6.33
N GLN A 36 3.64 -15.23 -5.52
CA GLN A 36 3.66 -16.65 -5.76
C GLN A 36 2.48 -16.98 -6.67
N ASP A 37 2.75 -17.22 -7.96
CA ASP A 37 1.71 -17.72 -8.85
C ASP A 37 1.32 -19.12 -8.39
N SER A 38 0.14 -19.22 -7.77
CA SER A 38 -0.41 -20.47 -7.27
C SER A 38 -0.84 -21.42 -8.38
N SER A 39 -0.89 -20.97 -9.64
CA SER A 39 -1.22 -21.80 -10.80
C SER A 39 -0.03 -22.63 -11.31
N LEU A 40 1.21 -22.30 -10.88
CA LEU A 40 2.42 -23.04 -11.27
C LEU A 40 2.81 -24.11 -10.24
N PRO A 41 3.32 -25.28 -10.69
CA PRO A 41 3.84 -26.32 -9.80
C PRO A 41 5.01 -25.76 -8.94
N ALA A 42 5.20 -26.30 -7.73
CA ALA A 42 6.12 -25.74 -6.74
C ALA A 42 7.57 -25.60 -7.26
N SER A 43 7.99 -26.48 -8.17
CA SER A 43 9.30 -26.49 -8.85
C SER A 43 9.47 -25.37 -9.89
N GLU A 44 8.38 -24.76 -10.37
CA GLU A 44 8.37 -23.76 -11.44
C GLU A 44 7.83 -22.40 -10.99
N ARG A 45 7.59 -22.23 -9.69
CA ARG A 45 7.15 -20.95 -9.13
C ARG A 45 8.23 -19.88 -9.35
N ARG A 46 8.12 -19.17 -10.48
CA ARG A 46 8.96 -18.01 -10.78
C ARG A 46 8.60 -16.87 -9.85
N VAL A 47 9.63 -16.31 -9.21
CA VAL A 47 9.52 -15.09 -8.43
C VAL A 47 9.60 -13.93 -9.41
N VAL A 48 8.45 -13.34 -9.74
CA VAL A 48 8.39 -12.09 -10.50
C VAL A 48 8.18 -10.92 -9.55
N PRO A 49 8.97 -9.83 -9.67
CA PRO A 49 8.68 -8.59 -8.98
C PRO A 49 7.25 -8.13 -9.31
N SER A 50 6.48 -7.73 -8.31
CA SER A 50 5.16 -7.14 -8.54
C SER A 50 5.32 -5.71 -9.04
N GLU A 51 4.90 -5.43 -10.28
CA GLU A 51 4.81 -4.07 -10.83
C GLU A 51 3.69 -3.22 -10.19
N THR A 52 2.77 -3.86 -9.47
CA THR A 52 1.68 -3.19 -8.73
C THR A 52 2.14 -2.74 -7.34
N LEU A 53 2.99 -3.49 -6.66
CA LEU A 53 3.54 -3.12 -5.34
C LEU A 53 4.60 -2.02 -5.41
N THR A 54 5.07 -1.68 -6.60
CA THR A 54 6.07 -0.64 -6.86
C THR A 54 5.47 0.77 -7.03
N ARG A 55 4.16 0.96 -6.87
CA ARG A 55 3.52 2.29 -7.07
C ARG A 55 2.90 2.89 -5.81
N ILE A 56 3.25 2.36 -4.64
CA ILE A 56 2.64 2.79 -3.37
C ILE A 56 3.31 4.09 -2.89
N SER A 57 2.66 5.23 -3.13
CA SER A 57 3.00 6.51 -2.50
C SER A 57 2.14 6.76 -1.26
N LEU A 58 2.77 7.03 -0.12
CA LEU A 58 2.08 7.55 1.05
C LEU A 58 1.98 9.09 1.04
N ASP A 59 2.65 9.74 0.08
CA ASP A 59 2.87 11.19 -0.04
C ASP A 59 3.67 11.80 1.14
N SER A 60 3.42 13.08 1.43
CA SER A 60 4.17 13.82 2.45
C SER A 60 3.79 13.37 3.87
N PRO A 61 4.76 13.33 4.80
CA PRO A 61 4.49 13.07 6.20
C PRO A 61 3.63 14.20 6.78
N VAL A 62 2.59 13.84 7.53
CA VAL A 62 1.71 14.82 8.20
C VAL A 62 2.40 15.36 9.47
N ALA A 63 3.25 14.55 10.09
CA ALA A 63 3.99 14.88 11.30
C ALA A 63 5.33 14.10 11.38
N PRO A 64 6.24 14.46 12.32
CA PRO A 64 7.33 13.59 12.72
C PRO A 64 6.82 12.22 13.19
N TYR A 65 7.67 11.19 13.13
CA TYR A 65 7.31 9.90 13.71
C TYR A 65 7.15 10.00 15.24
N GLN A 66 6.31 9.13 15.78
CA GLN A 66 6.04 9.02 17.21
C GLN A 66 6.43 7.62 17.70
N ARG A 67 7.05 7.55 18.88
CA ARG A 67 7.25 6.30 19.60
C ARG A 67 6.16 6.17 20.67
N LEU A 68 5.31 5.17 20.55
CA LEU A 68 4.25 4.89 21.51
C LEU A 68 4.83 4.28 22.80
N ALA A 69 4.05 4.29 23.89
CA ALA A 69 4.42 3.68 25.16
C ALA A 69 4.73 2.16 25.03
N SER A 70 4.10 1.50 24.07
CA SER A 70 4.37 0.09 23.72
C SER A 70 5.74 -0.15 23.08
N GLY A 71 6.46 0.90 22.68
CA GLY A 71 7.71 0.81 21.91
C GLY A 71 7.51 0.73 20.40
N LEU A 72 6.26 0.74 19.91
CA LEU A 72 5.93 0.82 18.49
C LEU A 72 6.25 2.22 17.95
N TYR A 73 6.86 2.28 16.77
CA TYR A 73 7.06 3.53 16.04
C TYR A 73 5.98 3.68 14.97
N VAL A 74 5.39 4.87 14.90
CA VAL A 74 4.32 5.21 13.96
C VAL A 74 4.68 6.50 13.26
N ARG A 75 4.52 6.53 11.94
CA ARG A 75 4.54 7.77 11.18
C ARG A 75 3.33 7.87 10.29
N GLU A 76 2.63 8.98 10.40
CA GLU A 76 1.49 9.30 9.56
C GLU A 76 1.91 10.10 8.33
N PHE A 77 1.31 9.73 7.21
CA PHE A 77 1.43 10.39 5.92
C PHE A 77 0.05 10.78 5.41
N ALA A 78 0.00 11.62 4.38
CA ALA A 78 -1.27 12.08 3.81
C ALA A 78 -2.17 10.90 3.42
N ASN A 79 -1.60 9.84 2.81
CA ASN A 79 -2.36 8.69 2.32
C ASN A 79 -2.21 7.42 3.16
N GLY A 80 -1.50 7.44 4.28
CA GLY A 80 -1.22 6.19 5.00
C GLY A 80 -0.39 6.30 6.26
N PHE A 81 0.08 5.15 6.73
CA PHE A 81 0.89 4.99 7.92
C PHE A 81 2.06 4.06 7.65
N ALA A 82 3.22 4.38 8.23
CA ALA A 82 4.30 3.43 8.43
C ALA A 82 4.35 3.03 9.90
N LEU A 83 4.32 1.74 10.17
CA LEU A 83 4.41 1.16 11.50
C LEU A 83 5.69 0.31 11.58
N VAL A 84 6.46 0.45 12.65
CA VAL A 84 7.66 -0.36 12.89
C VAL A 84 7.63 -0.89 14.31
N ASN A 85 7.72 -2.21 14.44
CA ASN A 85 7.93 -2.89 15.71
C ASN A 85 9.40 -3.33 15.81
N PRO A 86 10.27 -2.56 16.49
CA PRO A 86 11.67 -2.94 16.69
C PRO A 86 11.87 -3.83 17.93
N THR A 87 10.83 -4.23 18.65
CA THR A 87 10.94 -5.03 19.86
C THR A 87 11.10 -6.52 19.55
N SER A 88 11.42 -7.33 20.57
CA SER A 88 11.48 -8.80 20.48
C SER A 88 10.12 -9.47 20.71
N SER A 89 9.06 -8.71 20.93
CA SER A 89 7.70 -9.20 21.17
C SER A 89 6.70 -8.64 20.15
N SER A 90 5.58 -9.33 19.96
CA SER A 90 4.47 -8.78 19.17
C SER A 90 3.84 -7.58 19.88
N LEU A 91 3.48 -6.55 19.12
CA LEU A 91 2.81 -5.35 19.62
C LEU A 91 1.47 -5.17 18.90
N ASN A 92 0.51 -4.53 19.56
CA ASN A 92 -0.76 -4.16 18.96
C ASN A 92 -0.81 -2.66 18.64
N TYR A 93 -1.45 -2.33 17.54
CA TYR A 93 -1.78 -0.99 17.12
C TYR A 93 -3.26 -0.90 16.79
N GLN A 94 -3.94 0.12 17.28
CA GLN A 94 -5.35 0.34 17.00
C GLN A 94 -5.50 1.71 16.35
N SER A 95 -5.97 1.74 15.11
CA SER A 95 -6.27 2.99 14.40
C SER A 95 -7.73 3.38 14.60
N ASN A 96 -8.02 4.68 14.64
CA ASN A 96 -9.37 5.22 14.67
C ASN A 96 -9.97 5.46 13.28
N ILE A 97 -9.35 4.93 12.22
CA ILE A 97 -9.82 4.97 10.84
C ILE A 97 -9.66 3.61 10.17
N ASN A 98 -10.28 3.43 9.02
CA ASN A 98 -10.09 2.24 8.19
C ASN A 98 -8.72 2.31 7.53
N LEU A 99 -8.01 1.17 7.52
CA LEU A 99 -6.69 1.04 6.93
C LEU A 99 -6.63 -0.21 6.06
N HIS A 100 -5.74 -0.20 5.07
CA HIS A 100 -5.50 -1.35 4.21
C HIS A 100 -4.02 -1.69 4.14
N ASN A 101 -3.70 -2.97 4.19
CA ASN A 101 -2.31 -3.41 4.02
C ASN A 101 -1.84 -3.08 2.61
N ALA A 102 -0.78 -2.30 2.50
CA ALA A 102 -0.16 -1.97 1.21
C ALA A 102 0.27 -3.22 0.41
N TYR A 103 0.51 -4.35 1.07
CA TYR A 103 1.09 -5.56 0.49
C TYR A 103 0.17 -6.78 0.52
N SER A 104 -1.06 -6.66 1.01
CA SER A 104 -2.02 -7.77 1.00
C SER A 104 -3.43 -7.23 0.87
N ALA A 105 -4.39 -8.06 0.46
CA ALA A 105 -5.81 -7.69 0.44
C ALA A 105 -6.42 -7.52 1.84
N THR A 106 -5.60 -7.40 2.89
CA THR A 106 -6.07 -7.31 4.28
C THR A 106 -6.51 -5.89 4.58
N THR A 107 -7.79 -5.72 4.91
CA THR A 107 -8.35 -4.48 5.42
C THR A 107 -8.47 -4.56 6.94
N TYR A 108 -8.10 -3.48 7.61
CA TYR A 108 -8.21 -3.28 9.04
C TYR A 108 -9.27 -2.21 9.30
N PRO A 109 -10.48 -2.60 9.73
CA PRO A 109 -11.52 -1.64 10.08
C PRO A 109 -11.09 -0.74 11.23
N LYS A 110 -11.68 0.45 11.29
CA LYS A 110 -11.56 1.36 12.43
C LYS A 110 -11.72 0.61 13.76
N ASN A 111 -10.86 0.95 14.72
CA ASN A 111 -10.81 0.37 16.06
C ASN A 111 -10.47 -1.12 16.12
N THR A 112 -9.94 -1.71 15.05
CA THR A 112 -9.45 -3.09 15.06
C THR A 112 -8.01 -3.15 15.55
N ASN A 113 -7.69 -4.13 16.40
CA ASN A 113 -6.31 -4.41 16.80
C ASN A 113 -5.53 -5.01 15.64
N ILE A 114 -4.48 -4.30 15.23
CA ILE A 114 -3.48 -4.74 14.26
C ILE A 114 -2.30 -5.30 15.06
N THR A 115 -2.04 -6.60 14.94
CA THR A 115 -0.90 -7.24 15.60
C THR A 115 0.33 -7.21 14.68
N LEU A 116 1.40 -6.56 15.13
CA LEU A 116 2.68 -6.51 14.45
C LEU A 116 3.67 -7.46 15.14
N PRO A 117 4.15 -8.52 14.48
CA PRO A 117 5.14 -9.42 15.06
C PRO A 117 6.45 -8.69 15.43
N ALA A 118 7.27 -9.33 16.27
CA ALA A 118 8.58 -8.82 16.63
C ALA A 118 9.45 -8.53 15.41
N LYS A 119 10.21 -7.43 15.43
CA LYS A 119 11.15 -7.04 14.35
C LYS A 119 10.49 -6.94 12.95
N THR A 120 9.27 -6.41 12.88
CA THR A 120 8.53 -6.24 11.62
C THR A 120 8.17 -4.80 11.32
N GLY A 121 7.84 -4.54 10.05
CA GLY A 121 7.26 -3.29 9.58
C GLY A 121 5.94 -3.54 8.87
N LEU A 122 5.06 -2.55 8.89
CA LEU A 122 3.79 -2.59 8.17
C LEU A 122 3.52 -1.22 7.55
N VAL A 123 3.12 -1.21 6.29
CA VAL A 123 2.68 0.00 5.59
C VAL A 123 1.18 -0.14 5.34
N LEU A 124 0.45 0.89 5.72
CA LEU A 124 -1.00 0.93 5.69
C LEU A 124 -1.49 2.12 4.87
N LEU A 125 -2.55 1.94 4.09
CA LEU A 125 -3.19 2.97 3.28
C LEU A 125 -4.50 3.42 3.93
N LYS A 126 -4.75 4.74 3.98
CA LYS A 126 -6.01 5.32 4.47
C LYS A 126 -7.18 5.08 3.51
N ASN A 127 -6.88 5.20 2.22
CA ASN A 127 -7.78 4.87 1.14
C ASN A 127 -7.29 3.55 0.53
N ALA A 128 -7.85 2.44 0.99
CA ALA A 128 -7.64 1.17 0.30
C ALA A 128 -8.02 1.37 -1.17
N PRO A 129 -7.17 1.05 -2.17
CA PRO A 129 -7.73 0.78 -3.49
C PRO A 129 -8.75 -0.34 -3.25
N SER A 130 -10.01 -0.08 -3.59
CA SER A 130 -11.04 -1.12 -3.60
C SER A 130 -10.47 -2.35 -4.33
N PRO A 131 -10.79 -3.61 -3.93
CA PRO A 131 -10.24 -4.82 -4.54
C PRO A 131 -10.74 -5.06 -5.98
N SER A 132 -10.81 -4.00 -6.79
CA SER A 132 -10.31 -3.94 -8.15
C SER A 132 -10.29 -2.46 -8.52
N SER A 133 -9.25 -1.70 -8.16
CA SER A 133 -8.98 -0.45 -8.90
C SER A 133 -8.53 -0.90 -10.28
N ARG A 134 -9.51 -1.21 -11.12
CA ARG A 134 -9.29 -1.45 -12.55
C ARG A 134 -8.49 -0.25 -13.03
N PRO A 135 -7.38 -0.42 -13.76
CA PRO A 135 -6.60 0.72 -14.21
C PRO A 135 -7.49 1.76 -14.93
N GLY A 136 -7.79 2.89 -14.27
CA GLY A 136 -8.73 3.90 -14.78
C GLY A 136 -9.94 4.15 -13.89
N ASP A 137 -10.19 3.32 -12.87
CA ASP A 137 -11.14 3.54 -11.77
C ASP A 137 -10.44 4.43 -10.73
N LEU A 138 -10.48 5.74 -10.98
CA LEU A 138 -9.77 6.76 -10.21
C LEU A 138 -10.50 7.12 -8.93
N ASN A 139 -11.81 6.90 -8.85
CA ASN A 139 -12.61 7.11 -7.65
C ASN A 139 -12.81 5.84 -6.80
N SER A 140 -12.33 4.69 -7.29
CA SER A 140 -12.44 3.37 -6.65
C SER A 140 -13.90 2.91 -6.42
N ASP A 141 -14.84 3.34 -7.28
CA ASP A 141 -16.25 2.94 -7.22
C ASP A 141 -16.56 1.62 -7.92
N GLY A 142 -15.55 1.03 -8.58
CA GLY A 142 -15.64 -0.25 -9.29
C GLY A 142 -16.13 -0.14 -10.73
N THR A 143 -16.41 1.07 -11.23
CA THR A 143 -16.82 1.35 -12.59
C THR A 143 -15.98 2.45 -13.20
N ILE A 144 -15.56 2.30 -14.47
CA ILE A 144 -14.75 3.34 -15.14
C ILE A 144 -15.66 4.21 -15.99
N ASN A 145 -15.98 5.40 -15.48
CA ASN A 145 -17.00 6.27 -16.03
C ASN A 145 -16.63 7.77 -16.01
N LEU A 146 -17.63 8.62 -16.24
CA LEU A 146 -17.47 10.08 -16.28
C LEU A 146 -16.93 10.68 -14.97
N LEU A 147 -17.20 10.06 -13.83
CA LEU A 147 -16.70 10.48 -12.52
C LEU A 147 -15.18 10.33 -12.45
N ASP A 148 -14.62 9.23 -12.95
CA ASP A 148 -13.17 9.04 -13.06
C ASP A 148 -12.55 10.07 -13.99
N TYR A 149 -13.20 10.32 -15.14
CA TYR A 149 -12.71 11.34 -16.07
C TYR A 149 -12.69 12.73 -15.45
N ASN A 150 -13.68 13.07 -14.62
CA ASN A 150 -13.71 14.34 -13.90
C ASN A 150 -12.59 14.46 -12.87
N LEU A 151 -12.23 13.36 -12.19
CA LEU A 151 -11.04 13.32 -11.33
C LEU A 151 -9.77 13.52 -12.15
N LEU A 152 -9.60 12.76 -13.24
CA LEU A 152 -8.47 12.90 -14.14
C LEU A 152 -8.30 14.33 -14.63
N LYS A 153 -9.40 14.94 -15.11
CA LYS A 153 -9.42 16.31 -15.62
C LYS A 153 -9.04 17.32 -14.55
N SER A 154 -9.54 17.15 -13.32
CA SER A 154 -9.25 18.10 -12.23
C SER A 154 -7.81 18.02 -11.72
N GLY A 155 -7.16 16.85 -11.81
CA GLY A 155 -5.76 16.64 -11.42
C GLY A 155 -4.77 16.51 -12.58
N PHE A 156 -5.15 16.87 -13.81
CA PHE A 156 -4.30 16.66 -14.98
C PHE A 156 -3.07 17.57 -14.94
N GLY A 157 -1.88 16.98 -15.09
CA GLY A 157 -0.59 17.67 -15.01
C GLY A 157 -0.02 17.81 -13.60
N THR A 158 -0.76 17.39 -12.56
CA THR A 158 -0.29 17.36 -11.17
C THR A 158 -0.35 15.95 -10.62
N THR A 159 -1.55 15.40 -10.47
CA THR A 159 -1.82 14.06 -9.93
C THR A 159 -1.89 13.02 -11.03
N TYR A 160 -2.41 13.39 -12.20
CA TYR A 160 -2.62 12.51 -13.34
C TYR A 160 -1.86 13.00 -14.56
N ASN A 161 -1.52 12.07 -15.45
CA ASN A 161 -0.77 12.36 -16.66
C ASN A 161 -1.38 11.64 -17.88
N LEU A 162 -0.68 11.74 -19.01
CA LEU A 162 -1.11 11.15 -20.28
C LEU A 162 -1.26 9.62 -20.21
N LEU A 163 -0.46 8.93 -19.40
CA LEU A 163 -0.60 7.50 -19.19
C LEU A 163 -1.92 7.17 -18.50
N ASP A 164 -2.27 7.91 -17.44
CA ASP A 164 -3.54 7.74 -16.73
C ASP A 164 -4.73 7.99 -17.66
N TYR A 165 -4.62 8.98 -18.55
CA TYR A 165 -5.62 9.24 -19.58
C TYR A 165 -5.78 8.08 -20.55
N ASN A 166 -4.67 7.54 -21.06
CA ASN A 166 -4.70 6.40 -21.97
C ASN A 166 -5.27 5.16 -21.28
N THR A 167 -4.91 4.96 -20.00
CA THR A 167 -5.42 3.88 -19.16
C THR A 167 -6.94 4.00 -18.97
N LEU A 168 -7.45 5.14 -18.50
CA LEU A 168 -8.89 5.39 -18.35
C LEU A 168 -9.63 5.23 -19.68
N ARG A 169 -9.09 5.77 -20.78
CA ARG A 169 -9.68 5.62 -22.12
C ARG A 169 -9.75 4.17 -22.55
N SER A 170 -8.72 3.36 -22.25
CA SER A 170 -8.66 1.95 -22.65
C SER A 170 -9.62 1.05 -21.89
N GLN A 171 -10.07 1.48 -20.71
CA GLN A 171 -10.95 0.69 -19.84
C GLN A 171 -12.34 1.31 -19.67
N TRP A 172 -12.70 2.29 -20.48
CA TRP A 172 -13.97 3.00 -20.37
C TRP A 172 -15.19 2.09 -20.45
N GLY A 173 -16.13 2.26 -19.53
CA GLY A 173 -17.38 1.49 -19.48
C GLY A 173 -17.24 0.06 -18.98
N GLN A 174 -16.05 -0.34 -18.51
CA GLN A 174 -15.86 -1.58 -17.75
C GLN A 174 -16.31 -1.37 -16.31
#